data_AF-A0A3D8J3A0-F1
#
_entry.id   AF-A0A3D8J3A0-F1
#
_cell.length_a   1.000
_cell.length_b   1.000
_cell.length_c   1.000
_cell.angle_alpha   90.00
_cell.angle_beta   90.00
_cell.angle_gamma   90.00
#
_symmetry.space_group_name_H-M   'P 1'
#
loop_
_entity.id
_entity.type
_entity.pdbx_description
1 polymer ?
#
loop_
_entity_poly.entity_id
_entity_poly.type
_entity_poly.pdbx_seq_one_letter_code
_entity_poly.pdbx_strand_id
1 'polypeptide(L)'
;MLQKILKYFSLLLCGITFYGCSTAWSDYYTAIMTPEEVMELKDQGKIGDVKQVDIKIVSDSEFFDKLELYKERCYYIGYSAFNGSYENPKSAREKAKSIGANTILAYVKYTNTEHGSYTYLQPTQETTYFYGNNGYGGYSGSSTTYGSVPVTQYYSTKKYDHVMGFFYCD
;
A
#
# COMPACT_ATOMS: atom_id res chain seq x y z
N MET A 1 -0.39 7.78 -43.79
CA MET A 1 -0.84 8.71 -42.73
C MET A 1 -1.33 7.97 -41.48
N LEU A 2 -2.05 6.84 -41.63
CA LEU A 2 -2.57 6.00 -40.54
C LEU A 2 -1.51 5.44 -39.56
N GLN A 3 -0.33 5.04 -40.05
CA GLN A 3 0.73 4.44 -39.20
C GLN A 3 1.41 5.42 -38.22
N LYS A 4 1.37 6.73 -38.50
CA LYS A 4 1.91 7.74 -37.57
C LYS A 4 0.97 7.94 -36.38
N ILE A 5 -0.35 7.91 -36.60
CA ILE A 5 -1.37 8.05 -35.56
C ILE A 5 -1.33 6.87 -34.56
N LEU A 6 -1.10 5.65 -35.05
CA LEU A 6 -0.99 4.44 -34.19
C LEU A 6 0.22 4.48 -33.23
N LYS A 7 1.34 5.07 -33.66
CA LYS A 7 2.55 5.23 -32.81
C LYS A 7 2.35 6.26 -31.69
N TYR A 8 1.61 7.34 -31.94
CA TYR A 8 1.28 8.32 -30.90
C TYR A 8 0.24 7.78 -29.91
N PHE A 9 -0.71 6.95 -30.38
CA PHE A 9 -1.69 6.31 -29.50
C PHE A 9 -1.05 5.30 -28.54
N SER A 10 -0.02 4.55 -28.99
CA SER A 10 0.75 3.64 -28.13
C SER A 10 1.63 4.35 -27.10
N LEU A 11 2.04 5.60 -27.35
CA LEU A 11 2.83 6.40 -26.40
C LEU A 11 1.94 7.11 -25.36
N LEU A 12 0.70 7.43 -25.72
CA LEU A 12 -0.28 8.05 -24.82
C LEU A 12 -0.88 7.04 -23.82
N LEU A 13 -0.97 5.75 -24.22
CA LEU A 13 -1.52 4.68 -23.38
C LEU A 13 -0.58 4.23 -22.25
N CYS A 14 0.74 4.51 -22.38
CA CYS A 14 1.74 4.15 -21.37
C CYS A 14 1.87 5.21 -20.25
N GLY A 15 1.27 6.39 -20.42
CA GLY A 15 1.37 7.50 -19.46
C GLY A 15 0.32 7.51 -18.34
N ILE A 16 -0.68 6.62 -18.40
CA ILE A 16 -1.88 6.71 -17.53
C ILE A 16 -1.93 5.58 -16.48
N THR A 17 -0.93 4.70 -16.39
CA THR A 17 -0.94 3.59 -15.41
C THR A 17 -0.22 3.89 -14.08
N PHE A 18 -0.05 5.16 -13.71
CA PHE A 18 0.22 5.54 -12.32
C PHE A 18 -1.11 5.73 -11.56
N TYR A 19 -2.00 4.74 -11.61
CA TYR A 19 -3.22 4.76 -10.81
C TYR A 19 -2.92 4.33 -9.37
N GLY A 20 -3.04 5.30 -8.47
CA GLY A 20 -3.38 5.10 -7.06
C GLY A 20 -2.35 4.38 -6.22
N CYS A 21 -1.53 5.14 -5.49
CA CYS A 21 -1.01 4.62 -4.23
C CYS A 21 -2.23 4.47 -3.30
N SER A 22 -2.88 3.30 -3.31
CA SER A 22 -3.89 2.99 -2.29
C SER A 22 -3.16 2.98 -0.96
N THR A 23 -3.69 3.73 -0.01
CA THR A 23 -3.26 3.65 1.39
C THR A 23 -3.98 2.46 2.00
N ALA A 24 -3.35 1.74 2.95
CA ALA A 24 -4.06 0.62 3.57
C ALA A 24 -5.29 1.12 4.33
N TRP A 25 -5.29 2.38 4.78
CA TRP A 25 -6.47 3.06 5.31
C TRP A 25 -7.68 3.05 4.36
N SER A 26 -7.45 3.12 3.04
CA SER A 26 -8.54 3.04 2.06
C SER A 26 -8.97 1.60 1.82
N ASP A 27 -8.02 0.66 1.83
CA ASP A 27 -8.27 -0.76 1.53
C ASP A 27 -9.03 -1.45 2.68
N TYR A 28 -8.76 -1.04 3.92
CA TYR A 28 -9.42 -1.54 5.14
C TYR A 28 -10.50 -0.60 5.68
N TYR A 29 -11.05 0.28 4.83
CA TYR A 29 -12.12 1.19 5.25
C TYR A 29 -13.47 0.47 5.33
N THR A 30 -14.18 0.67 6.43
CA THR A 30 -15.56 0.23 6.64
C THR A 30 -16.44 1.44 6.92
N ALA A 31 -17.46 1.62 6.07
CA ALA A 31 -18.47 2.65 6.26
C ALA A 31 -19.44 2.24 7.39
N ILE A 32 -19.78 3.20 8.25
CA ILE A 32 -20.84 3.05 9.25
C ILE A 32 -22.11 3.72 8.76
N MET A 33 -21.98 4.91 8.16
CA MET A 33 -23.08 5.58 7.47
C MET A 33 -23.12 5.15 6.00
N THR A 34 -24.33 4.99 5.46
CA THR A 34 -24.47 4.79 4.01
C THR A 34 -24.20 6.09 3.26
N PRO A 35 -23.84 6.03 1.96
CA PRO A 35 -23.68 7.23 1.15
C PRO A 35 -24.93 8.13 1.16
N GLU A 36 -26.13 7.53 1.21
CA GLU A 36 -27.41 8.25 1.25
C GLU A 36 -27.56 9.03 2.55
N GLU A 37 -27.22 8.45 3.70
CA GLU A 37 -27.27 9.13 5.00
C GLU A 37 -26.29 10.32 5.04
N VAL A 38 -25.09 10.15 4.48
CA VAL A 38 -24.10 11.24 4.39
C VAL A 38 -24.63 12.36 3.49
N MET A 39 -25.27 12.03 2.37
CA MET A 39 -25.90 13.02 1.49
C MET A 39 -27.04 13.75 2.18
N GLU A 40 -27.90 13.05 2.91
CA GLU A 40 -29.01 13.66 3.66
C GLU A 40 -28.49 14.65 4.71
N LEU A 41 -27.44 14.28 5.46
CA LEU A 41 -26.81 15.17 6.43
C LEU A 41 -26.18 16.41 5.75
N LYS A 42 -25.65 16.23 4.54
CA LYS A 42 -25.11 17.34 3.74
C LYS A 42 -26.22 18.29 3.28
N ASP A 43 -27.34 17.76 2.78
CA ASP A 43 -28.50 18.54 2.35
C ASP A 43 -29.16 19.28 3.52
N GLN A 44 -29.14 18.70 4.72
CA GLN A 44 -29.58 19.33 5.96
C GLN A 44 -28.59 20.38 6.49
N GLY A 45 -27.42 20.55 5.87
CA GLY A 45 -26.37 21.46 6.32
C GLY A 45 -25.68 21.04 7.62
N LYS A 46 -25.86 19.79 8.06
CA LYS A 46 -25.21 19.20 9.24
C LYS A 46 -23.80 18.71 8.96
N ILE A 47 -23.50 18.43 7.70
CA ILE A 47 -22.15 18.13 7.22
C ILE A 47 -21.82 19.11 6.09
N GLY A 48 -20.68 19.78 6.20
CA GLY A 48 -20.20 20.77 5.24
C GLY A 48 -19.04 20.25 4.40
N ASP A 49 -18.57 21.10 3.48
CA ASP A 49 -17.39 20.78 2.69
C ASP A 49 -16.12 20.79 3.56
N VAL A 50 -15.40 19.67 3.54
CA VAL A 50 -14.18 19.48 4.32
C VAL A 50 -13.02 20.25 3.69
N LYS A 51 -12.69 21.41 4.27
CA LYS A 51 -11.51 22.21 3.86
C LYS A 51 -10.22 21.69 4.47
N GLN A 52 -10.29 21.23 5.72
CA GLN A 52 -9.15 20.73 6.48
C GLN A 52 -9.57 19.49 7.27
N VAL A 53 -8.63 18.56 7.43
CA VAL A 53 -8.80 17.38 8.26
C VAL A 53 -7.89 17.51 9.48
N ASP A 54 -8.49 17.50 10.66
CA ASP A 54 -7.78 17.41 11.93
C ASP A 54 -7.48 15.94 12.25
N ILE A 55 -6.26 15.64 12.66
CA ILE A 55 -5.81 14.28 12.92
C ILE A 55 -5.33 14.20 14.36
N LYS A 56 -6.07 13.48 15.18
CA LYS A 56 -5.74 13.19 16.58
C LYS A 56 -5.14 11.80 16.67
N ILE A 57 -3.84 11.75 16.89
CA ILE A 57 -3.13 10.51 17.20
C ILE A 57 -3.06 10.39 18.72
N VAL A 58 -3.59 9.29 19.25
CA VAL A 58 -3.70 9.04 20.69
C VAL A 58 -3.09 7.69 21.03
N SER A 59 -2.85 7.45 22.31
CA SER A 59 -2.41 6.14 22.78
C SER A 59 -3.56 5.13 22.71
N ASP A 60 -3.22 3.84 22.66
CA ASP A 60 -4.17 2.73 22.72
C ASP A 60 -5.12 2.85 23.93
N SER A 61 -4.58 3.17 25.11
CA SER A 61 -5.37 3.31 26.34
C SER A 61 -6.37 4.47 26.31
N GLU A 62 -6.06 5.56 25.59
CA GLU A 62 -6.94 6.72 25.47
C GLU A 62 -7.93 6.60 24.31
N PHE A 63 -7.71 5.66 23.39
CA PHE A 63 -8.43 5.62 22.13
C PHE A 63 -9.91 5.36 22.34
N PHE A 64 -10.27 4.35 23.13
CA PHE A 64 -11.68 3.99 23.35
C PHE A 64 -12.44 5.06 24.11
N ASP A 65 -11.82 5.70 25.10
CA ASP A 65 -12.43 6.80 25.85
C ASP A 65 -12.71 8.00 24.95
N LYS A 66 -11.74 8.36 24.09
CA LYS A 66 -11.93 9.45 23.12
C LYS A 66 -12.91 9.06 22.02
N LEU A 67 -12.88 7.81 21.57
CA LEU A 67 -13.79 7.30 20.55
C LEU A 67 -15.25 7.52 20.96
N GLU A 68 -15.58 7.21 22.21
CA GLU A 68 -16.95 7.41 22.73
C GLU A 68 -17.31 8.90 22.78
N LEU A 69 -16.41 9.74 23.28
CA LEU A 69 -16.59 11.20 23.29
C LEU A 69 -16.84 11.78 21.89
N TYR A 70 -16.13 11.28 20.88
CA TYR A 70 -16.32 11.70 19.49
C TYR A 70 -17.65 11.21 18.92
N LYS A 71 -18.08 9.98 19.22
CA LYS A 71 -19.38 9.46 18.80
C LYS A 71 -20.56 10.24 19.39
N GLU A 72 -20.43 10.76 20.61
CA GLU A 72 -21.48 11.56 21.26
C GLU A 72 -21.63 12.96 20.65
N ARG A 73 -20.57 13.52 20.07
CA ARG A 73 -20.50 14.93 19.65
C ARG A 73 -20.35 15.15 18.16
N CYS A 74 -20.04 14.09 17.41
CA CYS A 74 -19.72 14.15 15.99
C CYS A 74 -20.43 13.03 15.23
N TYR A 75 -20.61 13.23 13.93
CA TYR A 75 -21.11 12.20 13.04
C TYR A 75 -20.02 11.17 12.78
N TYR A 76 -20.25 9.92 13.18
CA TYR A 76 -19.32 8.82 12.98
C TYR A 76 -19.51 8.17 11.61
N ILE A 77 -18.67 8.55 10.65
CA ILE A 77 -18.84 8.20 9.23
C ILE A 77 -18.38 6.76 8.96
N GLY A 78 -17.27 6.35 9.59
CA GLY A 78 -16.71 5.02 9.38
C GLY A 78 -15.40 4.82 10.13
N TYR A 79 -14.77 3.68 9.91
CA TYR A 79 -13.51 3.32 10.54
C TYR A 79 -12.61 2.50 9.62
N SER A 80 -11.34 2.41 9.99
CA SER A 80 -10.37 1.51 9.37
C SER A 80 -9.56 0.84 10.46
N ALA A 81 -9.41 -0.48 10.35
CA ALA A 81 -8.64 -1.28 11.29
C ALA A 81 -7.88 -2.39 10.57
N PHE A 82 -6.57 -2.48 10.79
CA PHE A 82 -5.73 -3.53 10.20
C PHE A 82 -4.45 -3.77 11.01
N ASN A 83 -3.84 -4.94 10.84
CA ASN A 83 -2.50 -5.24 11.33
C ASN A 83 -1.54 -5.30 10.14
N GLY A 84 -0.46 -4.51 10.19
CA GLY A 84 0.43 -4.38 9.05
C GLY A 84 1.75 -3.68 9.34
N SER A 85 2.47 -3.36 8.27
CA SER A 85 3.63 -2.47 8.35
C SER A 85 3.19 -1.09 8.81
N TYR A 86 4.07 -0.38 9.52
CA TYR A 86 3.75 0.97 9.99
C TYR A 86 3.30 1.88 8.84
N GLU A 87 2.05 2.32 8.91
CA GLU A 87 1.51 3.37 8.07
C GLU A 87 1.26 4.66 8.85
N ASN A 88 1.70 5.79 8.28
CA ASN A 88 1.52 7.10 8.90
C ASN A 88 0.02 7.49 8.84
N PRO A 89 -0.66 7.77 9.98
CA PRO A 89 -2.06 8.19 9.99
C PRO A 89 -2.35 9.43 9.14
N LYS A 90 -1.35 10.28 8.89
CA LYS A 90 -1.49 11.47 8.04
C LYS A 90 -1.81 11.14 6.58
N SER A 91 -1.49 9.94 6.12
CA SER A 91 -1.80 9.48 4.76
C SER A 91 -3.31 9.26 4.52
N ALA A 92 -4.09 9.07 5.59
CA ALA A 92 -5.55 8.91 5.52
C ALA A 92 -6.30 10.23 5.24
N ARG A 93 -5.62 11.37 5.16
CA ARG A 93 -6.24 12.69 4.96
C ARG A 93 -7.09 12.76 3.70
N GLU A 94 -6.58 12.26 2.58
CA GLU A 94 -7.32 12.31 1.31
C GLU A 94 -8.53 11.39 1.34
N LYS A 95 -8.41 10.23 2.01
CA LYS A 95 -9.56 9.35 2.26
C LYS A 95 -10.62 10.07 3.10
N ALA A 96 -10.24 10.69 4.22
CA ALA A 96 -11.17 11.43 5.08
C ALA A 96 -11.92 12.53 4.31
N LYS A 97 -11.21 13.34 3.50
CA LYS A 97 -11.86 14.32 2.63
C LYS A 97 -12.86 13.69 1.65
N SER A 98 -12.47 12.57 1.01
CA SER A 98 -13.32 11.91 0.00
C SER A 98 -14.63 11.36 0.58
N ILE A 99 -14.65 11.03 1.87
CA ILE A 99 -15.82 10.51 2.58
C ILE A 99 -16.55 11.59 3.40
N GLY A 100 -16.13 12.85 3.30
CA GLY A 100 -16.75 13.95 4.05
C GLY A 100 -16.40 14.00 5.54
N ALA A 101 -15.33 13.35 5.98
CA ALA A 101 -14.82 13.42 7.36
C ALA A 101 -13.82 14.57 7.53
N ASN A 102 -14.02 15.41 8.56
CA ASN A 102 -13.12 16.51 8.91
C ASN A 102 -12.22 16.20 10.11
N THR A 103 -12.48 15.11 10.83
CA THR A 103 -11.72 14.72 12.01
C THR A 103 -11.38 13.23 11.94
N ILE A 104 -10.13 12.92 12.25
CA ILE A 104 -9.61 11.56 12.34
C ILE A 104 -9.14 11.34 13.78
N LEU A 105 -9.63 10.28 14.42
CA LEU A 105 -9.05 9.75 15.65
C LEU A 105 -8.32 8.46 15.32
N ALA A 106 -7.03 8.35 15.64
CA ALA A 106 -6.23 7.19 15.31
C ALA A 106 -5.31 6.77 16.46
N TYR A 107 -5.03 5.47 16.54
CA TYR A 107 -3.88 4.96 17.28
C TYR A 107 -3.09 3.97 16.43
N VAL A 108 -1.81 3.85 16.75
CA VAL A 108 -0.91 2.87 16.13
C VAL A 108 -0.12 2.20 17.25
N LYS A 109 -0.21 0.87 17.35
CA LYS A 109 0.43 0.11 18.42
C LYS A 109 1.30 -0.98 17.82
N TYR A 110 2.57 -1.03 18.23
CA TYR A 110 3.45 -2.14 17.88
C TYR A 110 2.91 -3.44 18.49
N THR A 111 2.83 -4.49 17.67
CA THR A 111 2.35 -5.82 18.10
C THR A 111 3.50 -6.80 18.21
N ASN A 112 4.14 -7.11 17.08
CA ASN A 112 5.20 -8.10 17.02
C ASN A 112 6.16 -7.81 15.87
N THR A 113 7.26 -8.56 15.82
CA THR A 113 8.16 -8.60 14.66
C THR A 113 8.03 -9.97 14.03
N GLU A 114 7.72 -10.01 12.74
CA GLU A 114 7.68 -11.23 11.95
C GLU A 114 9.03 -11.44 11.27
N HIS A 115 9.57 -12.64 11.44
CA HIS A 115 10.78 -13.09 10.76
C HIS A 115 10.39 -14.14 9.71
N GLY A 116 11.00 -14.04 8.54
CA GLY A 116 10.78 -15.02 7.48
C GLY A 116 12.00 -15.17 6.60
N SER A 117 11.95 -16.17 5.74
CA SER A 117 12.95 -16.38 4.72
C SER A 117 12.28 -16.85 3.44
N TYR A 118 12.78 -16.40 2.30
CA TYR A 118 12.40 -16.95 1.01
C TYR A 118 13.66 -17.40 0.27
N THR A 119 13.54 -18.51 -0.44
CA THR A 119 14.62 -19.03 -1.28
C THR A 119 14.23 -18.87 -2.73
N TYR A 120 15.10 -18.28 -3.52
CA TYR A 120 14.97 -18.23 -4.97
C TYR A 120 16.14 -18.96 -5.63
N LEU A 121 15.91 -19.49 -6.82
CA LEU A 121 16.95 -20.13 -7.62
C LEU A 121 17.65 -19.05 -8.45
N GLN A 122 18.93 -18.82 -8.17
CA GLN A 122 19.76 -17.94 -8.98
C GLN A 122 20.35 -18.76 -10.15
N PRO A 123 20.06 -18.41 -11.42
CA PRO A 123 20.65 -19.10 -12.56
C PRO A 123 22.16 -18.92 -12.61
N THR A 124 22.89 -19.98 -12.94
CA THR A 124 24.34 -19.94 -13.17
C THR A 124 24.66 -20.52 -14.55
N GLN A 125 25.72 -20.00 -15.16
CA GLN A 125 26.28 -20.55 -16.40
C GLN A 125 27.79 -20.62 -16.28
N GLU A 126 28.36 -21.76 -16.68
CA GLU A 126 29.80 -21.97 -16.73
C GLU A 126 30.18 -22.41 -18.14
N THR A 127 31.05 -21.65 -18.80
CA THR A 127 31.56 -21.98 -20.14
C THR A 127 33.00 -22.46 -20.01
N THR A 128 33.21 -23.75 -20.27
CA THR A 128 34.53 -24.37 -20.31
C THR A 128 35.04 -24.38 -21.76
N TYR A 129 36.28 -23.93 -21.97
CA TYR A 129 36.95 -23.95 -23.26
C TYR A 129 37.98 -25.09 -23.30
N PHE A 130 37.99 -25.84 -24.39
CA PHE A 130 38.94 -26.94 -24.61
C PHE A 130 39.71 -26.68 -25.90
N TYR A 131 41.02 -26.88 -25.84
CA TYR A 131 41.92 -26.81 -26.98
C TYR A 131 42.86 -28.01 -26.92
N GLY A 132 43.12 -28.60 -28.08
CA GLY A 132 44.07 -29.70 -28.19
C GLY A 132 44.77 -29.66 -29.54
N ASN A 133 46.04 -30.01 -29.54
CA ASN A 133 46.87 -30.07 -30.74
C ASN A 133 47.52 -31.45 -30.78
N ASN A 134 47.31 -32.19 -31.87
CA ASN A 134 47.86 -33.54 -32.01
C ASN A 134 48.91 -33.64 -33.12
N GLY A 135 49.67 -32.56 -33.34
CA GLY A 135 50.81 -32.51 -34.27
C GLY A 135 50.44 -32.41 -35.76
N TYR A 136 49.26 -32.90 -36.17
CA TYR A 136 48.76 -32.86 -37.55
C TYR A 136 47.54 -31.94 -37.76
N GLY A 137 47.02 -31.35 -36.67
CA GLY A 137 45.87 -30.45 -36.68
C GLY A 137 45.44 -30.10 -35.26
N GLY A 138 44.88 -28.89 -35.08
CA GLY A 138 44.34 -28.42 -33.82
C GLY A 138 42.82 -28.50 -33.79
N TYR A 139 42.24 -28.75 -32.61
CA TYR A 139 40.81 -28.58 -32.36
C TYR A 139 40.60 -27.59 -31.22
N SER A 140 39.53 -26.82 -31.32
CA SER A 140 39.02 -25.98 -30.24
C SER A 140 37.51 -26.13 -30.15
N GLY A 141 36.99 -26.03 -28.93
CA GLY A 141 35.56 -26.09 -28.66
C GLY A 141 35.25 -25.48 -27.31
N SER A 142 33.98 -25.20 -27.07
CA SER A 142 33.47 -24.81 -25.76
C SER A 142 32.26 -25.65 -25.39
N SER A 143 32.04 -25.81 -24.09
CA SER A 143 30.81 -26.37 -23.54
C SER A 143 30.27 -25.40 -22.50
N THR A 144 29.00 -25.02 -22.62
CA THR A 144 28.32 -24.19 -21.63
C THR A 144 27.39 -25.07 -20.83
N THR A 145 27.63 -25.13 -19.51
CA THR A 145 26.76 -25.81 -18.56
C THR A 145 25.86 -24.79 -17.89
N TYR A 146 24.56 -25.08 -17.83
CA TYR A 146 23.57 -24.27 -17.13
C TYR A 146 23.21 -24.94 -15.81
N GLY A 147 23.12 -24.14 -14.75
CA GLY A 147 22.75 -24.60 -13.42
C GLY A 147 21.89 -23.57 -12.69
N SER A 148 21.57 -23.90 -11.45
CA SER A 148 20.99 -22.93 -10.54
C SER A 148 21.51 -23.19 -9.13
N VAL A 149 21.71 -22.12 -8.38
CA VAL A 149 22.08 -22.19 -6.97
C VAL A 149 20.94 -21.61 -6.12
N PRO A 150 20.47 -22.32 -5.08
CA PRO A 150 19.47 -21.77 -4.18
C PRO A 150 20.08 -20.64 -3.36
N VAL A 151 19.45 -19.47 -3.38
CA VAL A 151 19.81 -18.30 -2.57
C VAL A 151 18.67 -18.01 -1.60
N THR A 152 18.97 -18.11 -0.32
CA THR A 152 18.01 -17.80 0.76
C THR A 152 18.22 -16.38 1.25
N GLN A 153 17.16 -15.58 1.24
CA GLN A 153 17.13 -14.26 1.86
C GLN A 153 16.23 -14.27 3.10
N TYR A 154 16.73 -13.67 4.17
CA TYR A 154 16.01 -13.49 5.42
C TYR A 154 15.45 -12.07 5.50
N TYR A 155 14.25 -11.92 6.05
CA TYR A 155 13.65 -10.62 6.29
C TYR A 155 13.04 -10.56 7.69
N SER A 156 12.90 -9.33 8.19
CA SER A 156 12.33 -9.02 9.49
C SER A 156 11.44 -7.79 9.34
N THR A 157 10.15 -7.94 9.61
CA THR A 157 9.16 -6.85 9.44
C THR A 157 8.43 -6.61 10.76
N LYS A 158 8.44 -5.36 11.22
CA LYS A 158 7.66 -4.95 12.39
C LYS A 158 6.18 -4.81 12.00
N LYS A 159 5.31 -5.38 12.82
CA LYS A 159 3.85 -5.29 12.70
C LYS A 159 3.28 -4.32 13.72
N TYR A 160 2.21 -3.67 13.30
CA TYR A 160 1.51 -2.66 14.06
C TYR A 160 0.01 -2.87 13.88
N ASP A 161 -0.74 -2.78 14.97
CA ASP A 161 -2.17 -2.59 14.93
C ASP A 161 -2.46 -1.12 14.65
N HIS A 162 -3.23 -0.92 13.58
CA HIS A 162 -3.70 0.36 13.10
C HIS A 162 -5.20 0.41 13.31
N VAL A 163 -5.69 1.42 14.03
CA VAL A 163 -7.13 1.68 14.15
C VAL A 163 -7.39 3.16 14.02
N MET A 164 -8.43 3.49 13.26
CA MET A 164 -8.79 4.84 12.92
C MET A 164 -10.31 4.98 12.83
N GLY A 165 -10.87 5.99 13.48
CA GLY A 165 -12.24 6.43 13.27
C GLY A 165 -12.28 7.73 12.47
N PHE A 166 -13.24 7.83 11.56
CA PHE A 166 -13.50 8.99 10.71
C PHE A 166 -14.78 9.69 11.16
N PHE A 167 -14.67 10.98 11.45
CA PHE A 167 -15.75 11.78 12.01
C PHE A 167 -15.95 13.08 11.25
N TYR A 168 -17.17 13.61 11.31
CA TYR A 168 -17.46 15.00 11.04
C TYR A 168 -17.95 15.69 12.30
N CYS A 169 -17.18 16.67 12.78
CA CYS A 169 -17.47 17.48 13.96
C CYS A 169 -17.72 18.94 13.54
N ASP A 170 -18.76 19.57 14.08
CA ASP A 170 -19.05 20.99 13.85
C ASP A 170 -18.10 21.93 14.62
#